data_AF-A0A1Y1KSW5-F1
#
_entry.id   AF-A0A1Y1KSW5-F1
#
_cell.length_a   1.000
_cell.length_b   1.000
_cell.length_c   1.000
_cell.angle_alpha   90.00
_cell.angle_beta   90.00
_cell.angle_gamma   90.00
#
_symmetry.space_group_name_H-M   'P 1'
#
loop_
_entity.id
_entity.type
_entity.pdbx_description
1 polymer ?
#
loop_
_entity_poly.entity_id
_entity_poly.type
_entity_poly.pdbx_seq_one_letter_code
_entity_poly.pdbx_strand_id
1 'polypeptide(L)'
;MKLFLSTCAFMLGVVKIDGRCANILSDEEQACAKPLKLDATSVLEFYQSRSDSTIFSEYINCVWVKWNFINENGEILFKNIMTANGLPWKISRICEDVGQLIEKAEKEFKNSVKYCAKNPPVPATAISVMRCIDKNYKPTPVEDSLKN
;
A
#
# COMPACT_ATOMS: atom_id res chain seq x y z
N MET A 1 29.05 37.39 -39.59
CA MET A 1 28.83 37.42 -38.14
C MET A 1 27.80 36.34 -37.83
N LYS A 2 28.15 35.05 -37.87
CA LYS A 2 28.70 34.20 -36.78
C LYS A 2 28.00 34.42 -35.43
N LEU A 3 27.38 33.33 -34.96
CA LEU A 3 26.80 33.06 -33.63
C LEU A 3 25.59 33.97 -33.32
N PHE A 4 24.39 33.48 -33.03
CA PHE A 4 24.06 32.57 -31.93
C PHE A 4 22.92 31.59 -32.31
N LEU A 5 23.25 30.52 -33.04
CA LEU A 5 22.54 29.25 -32.93
C LEU A 5 23.20 28.46 -31.80
N SER A 6 22.78 28.64 -30.56
CA SER A 6 23.00 27.70 -29.44
C SER A 6 22.65 28.36 -28.12
N THR A 7 21.40 28.32 -27.71
CA THR A 7 21.00 28.38 -26.28
C THR A 7 19.54 27.96 -26.05
N CYS A 8 18.95 27.15 -26.93
CA CYS A 8 17.72 26.40 -26.63
C CYS A 8 18.03 24.92 -26.30
N ALA A 9 19.27 24.61 -25.96
CA ALA A 9 19.66 23.33 -25.41
C ALA A 9 19.83 23.52 -23.89
N PHE A 10 19.21 22.62 -23.13
CA PHE A 10 19.52 22.35 -21.73
C PHE A 10 18.79 23.15 -20.64
N MET A 11 17.47 23.27 -20.75
CA MET A 11 16.59 23.40 -19.56
C MET A 11 15.38 22.45 -19.68
N LEU A 12 15.60 21.22 -20.15
CA LEU A 12 14.79 20.08 -19.70
C LEU A 12 15.30 19.74 -18.30
N GLY A 13 15.04 20.65 -17.36
CA GLY A 13 15.13 20.34 -15.95
C GLY A 13 14.18 19.19 -15.72
N VAL A 14 14.73 18.00 -15.52
CA VAL A 14 14.01 16.83 -15.03
C VAL A 14 13.35 17.31 -13.74
N VAL A 15 12.08 17.68 -13.80
CA VAL A 15 11.27 17.84 -12.61
C VAL A 15 11.20 16.44 -12.06
N LYS A 16 12.14 16.10 -11.16
CA LYS A 16 11.92 15.05 -10.19
C LYS A 16 10.69 15.53 -9.45
N ILE A 17 9.54 14.98 -9.82
CA ILE A 17 8.36 15.01 -8.99
C ILE A 17 8.82 14.22 -7.76
N ASP A 18 9.39 14.91 -6.78
CA ASP A 18 9.55 14.40 -5.43
C ASP A 18 8.11 14.20 -4.95
N GLY A 19 7.53 13.05 -5.29
CA GLY A 19 6.22 12.65 -4.81
C GLY A 19 6.29 12.70 -3.29
N ARG A 20 5.69 13.73 -2.68
CA ARG A 20 5.67 13.88 -1.23
C ARG A 20 4.68 12.87 -0.68
N CYS A 21 5.15 11.67 -0.40
CA CYS A 21 4.37 10.63 0.23
C CYS A 21 4.03 11.04 1.67
N ALA A 22 2.77 11.42 1.90
CA ALA A 22 2.25 11.66 3.24
C ALA A 22 1.64 10.38 3.79
N ASN A 23 2.05 10.01 5.01
CA ASN A 23 1.42 8.93 5.74
C ASN A 23 0.32 9.50 6.64
N ILE A 24 -0.93 9.41 6.18
CA ILE A 24 -2.11 9.92 6.88
C ILE A 24 -3.04 8.74 7.15
N LEU A 25 -3.45 8.58 8.41
CA LEU A 25 -4.43 7.58 8.82
C LEU A 25 -5.85 8.04 8.45
N SER A 26 -6.66 7.17 7.84
CA SER A 26 -8.11 7.43 7.66
C SER A 26 -8.84 7.43 8.99
N ASP A 27 -10.10 7.85 9.00
CA ASP A 27 -10.92 7.89 10.22
C ASP A 27 -11.03 6.51 10.89
N GLU A 28 -11.16 5.43 10.11
CA GLU A 28 -11.18 4.06 10.60
C GLU A 28 -9.85 3.67 11.25
N GLU A 29 -8.73 4.02 10.60
CA GLU A 29 -7.39 3.76 11.12
C GLU A 29 -7.11 4.56 12.39
N GLN A 30 -7.49 5.84 12.42
CA GLN A 30 -7.36 6.67 13.61
C GLN A 30 -8.17 6.10 14.78
N ALA A 31 -9.39 5.62 14.52
CA ALA A 31 -10.22 4.98 15.54
C ALA A 31 -9.58 3.71 16.11
N CYS A 32 -8.79 2.97 15.32
CA CYS A 32 -8.05 1.80 15.77
C CYS A 32 -6.69 2.14 16.41
N ALA A 33 -6.03 3.20 15.96
CA ALA A 33 -4.71 3.62 16.44
C ALA A 33 -4.78 4.33 17.81
N LYS A 34 -5.80 5.18 18.04
CA LYS A 34 -5.96 5.98 19.26
C LYS A 34 -5.95 5.15 20.57
N PRO A 35 -6.74 4.06 20.70
CA PRO A 35 -6.72 3.24 21.91
C PRO A 35 -5.36 2.60 22.19
N LEU A 36 -4.58 2.33 21.14
CA LEU A 36 -3.26 1.73 21.19
C LEU A 36 -2.13 2.76 21.33
N LYS A 37 -2.47 4.05 21.43
CA LYS A 37 -1.53 5.19 21.48
C LYS A 37 -0.57 5.21 20.29
N LEU A 38 -1.04 4.79 19.12
CA LEU A 38 -0.29 4.82 17.88
C LEU A 38 -0.61 6.10 17.09
N ASP A 39 0.42 6.71 16.53
CA ASP A 39 0.30 7.73 15.49
C ASP A 39 0.66 7.17 14.12
N ALA A 40 0.51 7.97 13.06
CA ALA A 40 0.80 7.53 11.69
C ALA A 40 2.26 7.02 11.57
N THR A 41 3.22 7.73 12.15
CA THR A 41 4.64 7.39 12.15
C THR A 41 4.89 6.02 12.78
N SER A 42 4.33 5.79 13.97
CA SER A 42 4.47 4.53 14.70
C SER A 42 3.84 3.38 13.93
N VAL A 43 2.65 3.58 13.34
CA VAL A 43 1.99 2.57 12.50
C VAL A 43 2.87 2.17 11.31
N LEU A 44 3.51 3.14 10.66
CA LEU A 44 4.45 2.89 9.57
C LEU A 44 5.71 2.14 10.05
N GLU A 45 6.29 2.54 11.18
CA GLU A 45 7.45 1.86 11.76
C GLU A 45 7.14 0.39 12.07
N PHE A 46 5.98 0.12 12.66
CA PHE A 46 5.50 -1.23 12.92
C PHE A 46 5.32 -2.01 11.62
N TYR A 47 4.70 -1.43 10.60
CA TYR A 47 4.54 -2.08 9.31
C TYR A 47 5.90 -2.47 8.69
N GLN A 48 6.87 -1.57 8.70
CA GLN A 48 8.16 -1.76 8.03
C GLN A 48 9.13 -2.69 8.77
N SER A 49 9.17 -2.62 10.10
CA SER A 49 10.26 -3.22 10.87
C SER A 49 9.82 -4.09 12.05
N ARG A 50 8.54 -4.02 12.46
CA ARG A 50 8.02 -4.74 13.63
C ARG A 50 6.61 -5.30 13.42
N SER A 51 6.38 -5.86 12.23
CA SER A 51 5.04 -6.31 11.83
C SER A 51 4.54 -7.52 12.63
N ASP A 52 5.40 -8.13 13.43
CA ASP A 52 5.15 -9.24 14.35
C ASP A 52 4.72 -8.81 15.75
N SER A 53 4.76 -7.51 16.05
CA SER A 53 4.34 -7.02 17.36
C SER A 53 2.85 -7.27 17.62
N THR A 54 2.51 -7.58 18.87
CA THR A 54 1.12 -7.77 19.32
C THR A 54 0.29 -6.51 19.10
N ILE A 55 0.84 -5.34 19.40
CA ILE A 55 0.13 -4.06 19.26
C ILE A 55 -0.22 -3.76 17.80
N PHE A 56 0.66 -4.11 16.86
CA PHE A 56 0.38 -3.96 15.44
C PHE A 56 -0.64 -4.99 14.95
N SER A 57 -0.59 -6.21 15.50
CA SER A 57 -1.60 -7.24 15.22
C SER A 57 -3.00 -6.81 15.66
N GLU A 58 -3.11 -6.20 16.84
CA GLU A 58 -4.36 -5.62 17.36
C GLU A 58 -4.85 -4.46 16.48
N TYR A 59 -3.95 -3.56 16.09
CA TYR A 59 -4.24 -2.46 15.18
C TYR A 59 -4.81 -2.98 13.85
N ILE A 60 -4.08 -3.89 13.19
CA ILE A 60 -4.48 -4.44 11.88
C ILE A 60 -5.80 -5.20 11.98
N ASN A 61 -6.03 -5.98 13.04
CA ASN A 61 -7.28 -6.69 13.24
C ASN A 61 -8.47 -5.72 13.36
N CYS A 62 -8.34 -4.65 14.17
CA CYS A 62 -9.37 -3.62 14.30
C CYS A 62 -9.68 -2.95 12.96
N VAL A 63 -8.64 -2.58 12.20
CA VAL A 63 -8.76 -1.92 10.91
C VAL A 63 -9.47 -2.83 9.90
N TRP A 64 -9.10 -4.12 9.85
CA TRP A 64 -9.70 -5.08 8.94
C TRP A 64 -11.17 -5.37 9.24
N VAL A 65 -11.59 -5.32 10.51
CA VAL A 65 -13.01 -5.36 10.87
C VAL A 65 -13.73 -4.12 10.33
N LYS A 66 -13.18 -2.91 10.53
CA LYS A 66 -13.79 -1.67 10.04
C LYS A 66 -13.89 -1.60 8.52
N TRP A 67 -12.93 -2.17 7.81
CA TRP A 67 -12.94 -2.29 6.33
C TRP A 67 -13.79 -3.45 5.81
N ASN A 68 -14.46 -4.19 6.69
CA ASN A 68 -15.26 -5.35 6.33
C ASN A 68 -14.44 -6.43 5.58
N PHE A 69 -13.19 -6.63 6.01
CA PHE A 69 -12.32 -7.73 5.54
C PHE A 69 -12.38 -8.94 6.46
N ILE A 70 -12.97 -8.78 7.63
CA ILE A 70 -13.19 -9.83 8.63
C ILE A 70 -14.66 -9.74 9.05
N ASN A 71 -15.36 -10.87 9.06
CA ASN A 71 -16.75 -10.93 9.56
C ASN A 71 -16.81 -11.08 11.08
N GLU A 72 -18.03 -11.11 11.64
CA GLU A 72 -18.26 -11.26 13.08
C GLU A 72 -17.73 -12.58 13.65
N ASN A 73 -17.54 -13.60 12.82
CA ASN A 73 -16.97 -14.90 13.20
C ASN A 73 -15.43 -14.93 13.15
N GLY A 74 -14.78 -13.82 12.75
CA GLY A 74 -13.33 -13.75 12.58
C GLY A 74 -12.83 -14.32 11.25
N GLU A 75 -13.72 -14.63 10.30
CA GLU A 75 -13.33 -15.19 9.00
C GLU A 75 -12.89 -14.10 8.02
N ILE A 76 -11.82 -14.37 7.27
CA ILE A 76 -11.28 -13.46 6.26
C ILE A 76 -12.17 -13.43 5.02
N LEU A 77 -12.70 -12.25 4.69
CA LEU A 77 -13.54 -11.99 3.53
C LEU A 77 -12.69 -11.59 2.31
N PHE A 78 -11.98 -12.55 1.71
CA PHE A 78 -11.10 -12.31 0.55
C PHE A 78 -11.79 -11.59 -0.63
N LYS A 79 -13.10 -11.81 -0.83
CA LYS A 79 -13.87 -11.11 -1.86
C LYS A 79 -13.88 -9.60 -1.61
N ASN A 80 -14.07 -9.17 -0.37
CA ASN A 80 -14.13 -7.77 0.01
C ASN A 80 -12.75 -7.11 -0.11
N ILE A 81 -11.69 -7.83 0.28
CA ILE A 81 -10.30 -7.40 0.10
C ILE A 81 -10.00 -7.14 -1.39
N MET A 82 -10.46 -8.01 -2.29
CA MET A 82 -10.21 -7.91 -3.73
C MET A 82 -10.98 -6.76 -4.41
N THR A 83 -12.10 -6.34 -3.83
CA THR A 83 -12.92 -5.23 -4.31
C THR A 83 -12.59 -3.90 -3.64
N ALA A 84 -11.66 -3.89 -2.68
CA ALA A 84 -11.24 -2.66 -2.02
C ALA A 84 -10.55 -1.72 -3.03
N ASN A 85 -10.90 -0.44 -2.96
CA ASN A 85 -10.21 0.60 -3.72
C ASN A 85 -8.90 0.96 -3.00
N GLY A 86 -7.81 1.10 -3.76
CA GLY A 86 -6.48 1.39 -3.23
C GLY A 86 -5.72 0.15 -2.74
N LEU A 87 -4.55 0.38 -2.15
CA LEU A 87 -3.68 -0.66 -1.59
C LEU A 87 -3.77 -0.63 -0.05
N PRO A 88 -4.79 -1.25 0.60
CA PRO A 88 -4.99 -1.19 2.05
C PRO A 88 -3.78 -1.61 2.93
N TRP A 89 -2.77 -2.29 2.37
CA TRP A 89 -1.53 -2.64 3.09
C TRP A 89 -0.40 -1.61 2.92
N LYS A 90 -0.44 -0.71 1.91
CA LYS A 90 0.53 0.39 1.83
C LYS A 90 0.04 1.53 2.72
N ILE A 91 0.47 1.50 3.97
CA ILE A 91 0.51 2.67 4.86
C ILE A 91 1.51 3.67 4.26
N SER A 92 1.07 4.39 3.22
CA SER A 92 1.76 5.48 2.49
C SER A 92 0.82 5.87 1.34
N ARG A 93 -0.21 6.67 1.65
CA ARG A 93 -1.43 6.76 0.83
C ARG A 93 -1.40 7.88 -0.22
N ILE A 94 -0.41 8.76 -0.21
CA ILE A 94 -0.38 9.93 -1.11
C ILE A 94 0.96 10.03 -1.81
N CYS A 95 1.30 9.05 -2.63
CA CYS A 95 2.31 9.24 -3.66
C CYS A 95 1.54 9.53 -4.96
N GLU A 96 1.75 10.70 -5.56
CA GLU A 96 1.21 11.03 -6.89
C GLU A 96 1.90 10.15 -7.95
N ASP A 97 1.54 8.88 -8.01
CA ASP A 97 2.02 7.97 -9.05
C ASP A 97 1.12 8.10 -10.28
N VAL A 98 1.77 8.16 -11.45
CA VAL A 98 1.15 8.17 -12.79
C VAL A 98 0.03 7.13 -12.87
N GLY A 99 -1.18 7.48 -13.32
CA GLY A 99 -2.37 6.60 -13.25
C GLY A 99 -2.19 5.16 -13.79
N GLN A 100 -1.29 4.95 -14.76
CA GLN A 100 -0.94 3.62 -15.27
C GLN A 100 -0.20 2.74 -14.24
N LEU A 101 0.59 3.34 -13.34
CA LEU A 101 1.22 2.65 -12.21
C LEU A 101 0.18 2.20 -11.19
N ILE A 102 -0.89 2.99 -11.00
CA ILE A 102 -2.00 2.66 -10.12
C ILE A 102 -2.77 1.44 -10.65
N GLU A 103 -3.16 1.44 -11.93
CA GLU A 103 -3.89 0.30 -12.52
C GLU A 103 -3.09 -1.01 -12.46
N LYS A 104 -1.79 -0.96 -12.77
CA LYS A 104 -0.90 -2.13 -12.67
C LYS A 104 -0.75 -2.58 -11.21
N ALA A 105 -0.56 -1.66 -10.28
CA ALA A 105 -0.47 -1.96 -8.85
C ALA A 105 -1.76 -2.61 -8.32
N GLU A 106 -2.93 -2.12 -8.72
CA GLU A 106 -4.22 -2.72 -8.35
C GLU A 106 -4.38 -4.14 -8.93
N LYS A 107 -3.96 -4.36 -10.18
CA LYS A 107 -4.01 -5.68 -10.80
C LYS A 107 -3.11 -6.67 -10.06
N GLU A 108 -1.87 -6.28 -9.77
CA GLU A 108 -0.93 -7.13 -9.03
C GLU A 108 -1.43 -7.44 -7.63
N PHE A 109 -2.00 -6.45 -6.94
CA PHE A 109 -2.68 -6.68 -5.67
C PHE A 109 -3.77 -7.74 -5.77
N LYS A 110 -4.72 -7.58 -6.71
CA LYS A 110 -5.84 -8.51 -6.89
C LYS A 110 -5.33 -9.92 -7.17
N ASN A 111 -4.23 -10.06 -7.92
CA ASN A 111 -3.56 -11.33 -8.15
C ASN A 111 -3.00 -11.94 -6.86
N SER A 112 -2.32 -11.14 -6.02
CA SER A 112 -1.80 -11.58 -4.73
C SER A 112 -2.93 -12.02 -3.77
N VAL A 113 -4.03 -11.26 -3.70
CA VAL A 113 -5.22 -11.65 -2.91
C VAL A 113 -5.79 -12.96 -3.41
N LYS A 114 -5.96 -13.11 -4.73
CA LYS A 114 -6.47 -14.35 -5.33
C LYS A 114 -5.55 -15.55 -5.04
N TYR A 115 -4.24 -15.34 -5.03
CA TYR A 115 -3.28 -16.39 -4.65
C TYR A 115 -3.46 -16.79 -3.18
N CYS A 116 -3.54 -15.83 -2.27
CA CYS A 116 -3.70 -16.06 -0.84
C CYS A 116 -5.08 -16.64 -0.48
N ALA A 117 -6.12 -16.32 -1.25
CA ALA A 117 -7.43 -16.96 -1.10
C ALA A 117 -7.40 -18.45 -1.47
N LYS A 118 -6.59 -18.82 -2.47
CA LYS A 118 -6.39 -20.22 -2.89
C LYS A 118 -5.41 -20.98 -1.99
N ASN A 119 -4.48 -20.27 -1.35
CA ASN A 119 -3.45 -20.80 -0.49
C ASN A 119 -3.45 -20.06 0.86
N PRO A 120 -4.53 -20.17 1.66
CA PRO A 120 -4.67 -19.38 2.86
C PRO A 120 -3.57 -19.75 3.88
N PRO A 121 -2.96 -18.75 4.53
CA PRO A 121 -2.03 -19.03 5.63
C PRO A 121 -2.75 -19.69 6.79
N VAL A 122 -2.03 -20.50 7.56
CA VAL A 122 -2.55 -21.19 8.76
C VAL A 122 -1.79 -20.68 9.99
N PRO A 123 -2.45 -20.04 10.97
CA PRO A 123 -3.85 -19.62 10.97
C PRO A 123 -4.12 -18.46 9.99
N ALA A 124 -5.36 -18.33 9.51
CA ALA A 124 -5.81 -17.25 8.64
C ALA A 124 -6.21 -16.02 9.47
N THR A 125 -5.21 -15.23 9.85
CA THR A 125 -5.37 -13.99 10.62
C THR A 125 -5.15 -12.79 9.71
N ALA A 126 -5.58 -11.61 10.16
CA ALA A 126 -5.35 -10.36 9.44
C ALA A 126 -3.86 -10.17 9.05
N ILE A 127 -2.96 -10.37 10.01
CA ILE A 127 -1.50 -10.25 9.80
C ILE A 127 -0.96 -11.31 8.86
N SER A 128 -1.35 -12.58 9.03
CA SER A 128 -0.81 -13.66 8.18
C SER A 128 -1.29 -13.53 6.74
N VAL A 129 -2.54 -13.09 6.51
CA VAL A 129 -3.05 -12.81 5.17
C VAL A 129 -2.40 -11.56 4.58
N MET A 130 -2.23 -10.47 5.35
CA MET A 130 -1.49 -9.29 4.90
C MET A 130 -0.08 -9.64 4.43
N ARG A 131 0.66 -10.46 5.19
CA ARG A 131 1.99 -10.95 4.82
C ARG A 131 1.98 -11.83 3.57
N CYS A 132 0.96 -12.67 3.43
CA CYS A 132 0.81 -13.46 2.21
C CYS A 132 0.65 -12.56 0.99
N ILE A 133 -0.19 -11.52 1.09
CA ILE A 133 -0.41 -10.55 0.01
C ILE A 133 0.89 -9.82 -0.29
N ASP A 134 1.56 -9.25 0.71
CA ASP A 134 2.81 -8.50 0.55
C ASP A 134 3.92 -9.33 -0.10
N LYS A 135 4.12 -10.58 0.34
CA LYS A 135 5.11 -11.49 -0.25
C LYS A 135 4.83 -11.83 -1.72
N ASN A 136 3.56 -11.84 -2.13
CA ASN A 136 3.13 -12.15 -3.49
C ASN A 136 2.81 -10.91 -4.32
N TYR A 137 2.99 -9.72 -3.76
CA TYR A 137 2.80 -8.46 -4.45
C TYR A 137 4.11 -8.07 -5.14
N LYS A 138 4.08 -8.00 -6.47
CA LYS A 138 5.23 -7.64 -7.29
C LYS A 138 4.98 -6.29 -7.95
N PRO A 139 5.32 -5.16 -7.31
CA PRO A 139 5.15 -3.87 -7.94
C PRO A 139 6.01 -3.83 -9.22
N THR A 140 5.44 -3.32 -10.32
CA THR A 140 6.22 -3.07 -11.53
C THR A 140 7.23 -1.96 -11.22
N PRO A 141 8.53 -2.14 -11.50
CA PRO A 141 9.50 -1.07 -11.35
C PRO A 141 9.10 0.16 -12.17
N VAL A 142 9.29 1.36 -11.60
CA VAL A 142 9.00 2.64 -12.29
C VAL A 142 9.75 2.72 -13.62
N GLU A 143 10.96 2.16 -13.67
CA GLU A 143 11.83 2.10 -14.85
C GLU A 143 11.23 1.33 -16.05
N ASP A 144 10.37 0.34 -15.78
CA ASP A 144 9.71 -0.45 -16.84
C ASP A 144 8.39 0.18 -17.30
N SER A 145 7.92 1.20 -16.59
CA SER A 145 6.69 1.93 -16.92
C SER A 145 6.94 3.12 -17.84
N LEU A 146 8.20 3.56 -17.94
CA LEU A 146 8.65 4.66 -18.81
C LEU A 146 9.11 4.18 -20.21
N LYS A 147 9.07 2.87 -20.48
CA LYS A 147 9.51 2.27 -21.76
C LYS A 147 8.38 2.01 -22.76
N ASN A 148 7.13 2.31 -22.41
CA ASN A 148 5.96 2.10 -23.26
C ASN A 148 5.31 3.41 -23.67
#